data_AF-A0A345GUG1-F1
#
_entry.id   AF-A0A345GUG1-F1
#
_cell.length_a   1.000
_cell.length_b   1.000
_cell.length_c   1.000
_cell.angle_alpha   90.00
_cell.angle_beta   90.00
_cell.angle_gamma   90.00
#
_symmetry.space_group_name_H-M   'P 1'
#
loop_
_entity.id
_entity.type
_entity.pdbx_description
1 polymer ?
#
loop_
_entity_poly.entity_id
_entity_poly.type
_entity_poly.pdbx_seq_one_letter_code
_entity_poly.pdbx_strand_id
1 'polypeptide(L)'
;MKFIYHINNIVFALTILGYTLIIPGLFMQLVLGIIQLIFFIVLLCNYDKFSKRIQDHLKIYGAVASLSLLLFFNGDLINTALNTSIVPVFSIIIPLGIAGYFTYIIVELEKRVL
;
A
#
# COMPACT_ATOMS: atom_id res chain seq x y z
N MET A 1 10.34 -14.45 -3.54
CA MET A 1 9.30 -13.55 -4.08
C MET A 1 7.89 -14.13 -3.99
N LYS A 2 7.66 -15.40 -4.37
CA LYS A 2 6.34 -16.06 -4.31
C LYS A 2 5.60 -15.92 -2.96
N PHE A 3 6.33 -16.02 -1.84
CA PHE A 3 5.77 -15.83 -0.51
C PHE A 3 5.20 -14.40 -0.30
N ILE A 4 5.98 -13.37 -0.64
CA ILE A 4 5.57 -11.96 -0.57
C ILE A 4 4.35 -11.74 -1.47
N TYR A 5 4.35 -12.32 -2.66
CA TYR A 5 3.23 -12.25 -3.59
C TYR A 5 1.95 -12.87 -3.02
N HIS A 6 1.98 -14.12 -2.57
CA HIS A 6 0.78 -14.78 -2.06
C HIS A 6 0.22 -14.10 -0.81
N ILE A 7 1.07 -13.74 0.16
CA ILE A 7 0.59 -13.05 1.36
C ILE A 7 -0.01 -11.70 0.99
N ASN A 8 0.70 -10.88 0.21
CA ASN A 8 0.18 -9.55 -0.16
C ASN A 8 -1.16 -9.66 -0.89
N ASN A 9 -1.28 -10.60 -1.84
CA ASN A 9 -2.50 -10.74 -2.65
C ASN A 9 -3.68 -11.30 -1.84
N ILE A 10 -3.44 -12.27 -0.95
CA ILE A 10 -4.48 -12.80 -0.04
C ILE A 10 -4.97 -11.70 0.89
N VAL A 11 -4.07 -10.98 1.55
CA VAL A 11 -4.45 -9.91 2.49
C VAL A 11 -5.16 -8.78 1.75
N PHE A 12 -4.70 -8.40 0.55
CA PHE A 12 -5.36 -7.40 -0.29
C PHE A 12 -6.80 -7.82 -0.66
N ALA A 13 -6.99 -9.08 -1.07
CA ALA A 13 -8.32 -9.61 -1.39
C ALA A 13 -9.23 -9.62 -0.16
N LEU A 14 -8.72 -10.03 1.01
CA LEU A 14 -9.46 -9.98 2.27
C LEU A 14 -9.82 -8.53 2.67
N THR A 15 -8.93 -7.57 2.41
CA THR A 15 -9.22 -6.14 2.64
C THR A 15 -10.39 -5.66 1.77
N ILE A 16 -10.39 -5.98 0.47
CA ILE A 16 -11.50 -5.64 -0.43
C ILE A 16 -12.80 -6.30 0.03
N LEU A 17 -12.76 -7.59 0.38
CA LEU A 17 -13.93 -8.30 0.90
C LEU A 17 -14.42 -7.70 2.22
N GLY A 18 -13.51 -7.28 3.10
CA GLY A 18 -13.84 -6.63 4.37
C GLY A 18 -14.57 -5.29 4.19
N TYR A 19 -14.35 -4.60 3.07
CA TYR A 19 -15.06 -3.37 2.75
C TYR A 19 -16.55 -3.56 2.45
N THR A 20 -17.04 -4.79 2.26
CA THR A 20 -18.49 -5.06 2.21
C THR A 20 -19.21 -4.70 3.52
N LEU A 21 -18.48 -4.73 4.64
CA LEU A 21 -18.98 -4.37 5.98
C LEU A 21 -18.31 -3.09 6.53
N ILE A 22 -17.48 -2.41 5.72
CA ILE A 22 -16.69 -1.19 6.01
C ILE A 22 -15.69 -1.35 7.17
N ILE A 23 -16.15 -1.63 8.40
CA ILE A 23 -15.32 -1.74 9.61
C ILE A 23 -14.25 -2.84 9.47
N PRO A 24 -14.57 -4.07 9.04
CA PRO A 24 -13.55 -5.10 8.81
C PRO A 24 -12.57 -4.71 7.72
N GLY A 25 -13.02 -3.99 6.68
CA GLY A 25 -12.17 -3.46 5.62
C GLY A 25 -11.12 -2.48 6.14
N LEU A 26 -11.52 -1.54 7.00
CA LEU A 26 -10.60 -0.59 7.64
C LEU A 26 -9.55 -1.30 8.52
N PHE A 27 -9.97 -2.30 9.29
CA PHE A 27 -9.04 -3.11 10.10
C PHE A 27 -8.05 -3.88 9.23
N MET A 28 -8.56 -4.56 8.19
CA MET A 28 -7.73 -5.30 7.24
C MET A 28 -6.80 -4.38 6.45
N GLN A 29 -7.21 -3.14 6.15
CA GLN A 29 -6.36 -2.14 5.51
C GLN A 29 -5.17 -1.75 6.39
N LEU A 30 -5.36 -1.65 7.71
CA LEU A 30 -4.25 -1.44 8.65
C LEU A 30 -3.26 -2.62 8.64
N VAL A 31 -3.78 -3.85 8.70
CA VAL A 31 -2.96 -5.08 8.63
C VAL A 31 -2.17 -5.13 7.31
N LEU A 32 -2.84 -4.86 6.19
CA LEU A 32 -2.25 -4.79 4.87
C LEU A 32 -1.13 -3.75 4.80
N GLY A 33 -1.36 -2.54 5.32
CA GLY A 33 -0.36 -1.47 5.34
C GLY A 33 0.90 -1.86 6.10
N ILE A 34 0.76 -2.50 7.27
CA ILE A 34 1.90 -2.98 8.07
C ILE A 34 2.69 -4.05 7.31
N ILE A 35 2.00 -5.02 6.72
CA ILE A 35 2.63 -6.09 5.94
C ILE A 35 3.39 -5.51 4.73
N GLN A 36 2.78 -4.56 4.03
CA GLN A 36 3.39 -3.91 2.87
C GLN A 36 4.61 -3.06 3.25
N LEU A 37 4.59 -2.39 4.41
CA LEU A 37 5.75 -1.69 4.93
C LEU A 37 6.92 -2.64 5.19
N ILE A 38 6.65 -3.79 5.83
CA ILE A 38 7.66 -4.83 6.07
C ILE A 38 8.21 -5.35 4.74
N PHE A 39 7.34 -5.67 3.78
CA PHE A 39 7.76 -6.14 2.45
C PHE A 39 8.56 -5.09 1.69
N PHE A 40 8.18 -3.82 1.77
CA PHE A 40 8.92 -2.73 1.15
C PHE A 40 10.34 -2.63 1.70
N ILE A 41 10.53 -2.75 3.02
CA ILE A 41 11.86 -2.78 3.65
C ILE A 41 12.67 -3.97 3.13
N VAL A 42 12.07 -5.17 3.06
CA VAL A 42 12.72 -6.38 2.53
C VAL A 42 13.17 -6.18 1.07
N LEU A 43 12.36 -5.49 0.26
CA LEU A 43 12.70 -5.16 -1.12
C LEU A 43 13.83 -4.12 -1.20
N LEU A 44 13.83 -3.10 -0.33
CA LEU A 44 14.92 -2.13 -0.26
C LEU A 44 16.26 -2.80 0.09
N CYS A 45 16.28 -3.79 0.97
CA CYS A 45 17.50 -4.57 1.25
C CYS A 45 18.03 -5.36 0.05
N ASN A 46 17.20 -5.59 -0.98
CA ASN A 46 17.58 -6.29 -2.20
C ASN A 46 17.54 -5.38 -3.44
N TYR A 47 17.55 -4.06 -3.25
CA TYR A 47 17.30 -3.07 -4.30
C TYR A 47 18.25 -3.20 -5.51
N ASP A 48 19.52 -3.48 -5.26
CA ASP A 48 20.55 -3.59 -6.31
C ASP A 48 20.35 -4.80 -7.24
N LYS A 49 19.58 -5.80 -6.79
CA LYS A 49 19.27 -7.00 -7.59
C LYS A 49 18.14 -6.76 -8.60
N PHE A 50 17.47 -5.61 -8.54
CA PHE A 50 16.31 -5.33 -9.38
C PHE A 50 16.67 -4.50 -10.61
N SER A 51 15.89 -4.68 -11.68
CA SER A 51 15.98 -3.83 -12.85
C SER A 51 15.69 -2.36 -12.51
N LYS A 52 16.31 -1.43 -13.25
CA LYS A 52 16.11 0.03 -13.09
C LYS A 52 14.63 0.44 -13.07
N ARG A 53 13.80 -0.24 -13.89
CA ARG A 53 12.35 -0.01 -13.91
C ARG A 53 11.67 -0.32 -12.57
N ILE A 54 11.98 -1.45 -11.95
CA ILE A 54 11.40 -1.81 -10.64
C ILE A 54 11.94 -0.90 -9.55
N GLN A 55 13.22 -0.56 -9.62
CA GLN A 55 13.87 0.40 -8.74
C GLN A 55 13.17 1.77 -8.75
N ASP A 56 12.79 2.25 -9.94
CA ASP A 56 12.04 3.50 -10.10
C ASP A 56 10.62 3.40 -9.54
N HIS A 57 9.92 2.28 -9.79
CA HIS A 57 8.61 2.03 -9.18
C HIS A 57 8.66 1.97 -7.65
N LEU A 58 9.70 1.36 -7.07
CA LEU A 58 9.90 1.32 -5.62
C LEU A 58 10.12 2.72 -5.03
N LYS A 59 10.89 3.57 -5.72
CA LYS A 59 11.11 4.97 -5.31
C LYS A 59 9.81 5.77 -5.32
N ILE A 60 9.03 5.63 -6.40
CA ILE A 60 7.72 6.30 -6.52
C ILE A 60 6.79 5.83 -5.40
N TYR A 61 6.69 4.52 -5.18
CA TYR A 61 5.89 3.96 -4.10
C TYR A 61 6.31 4.51 -2.74
N GLY A 62 7.61 4.48 -2.43
CA GLY A 62 8.15 4.99 -1.17
C GLY A 62 7.85 6.47 -0.96
N ALA A 63 8.01 7.29 -2.00
CA ALA A 63 7.71 8.73 -1.95
C ALA A 63 6.21 8.98 -1.70
N VAL A 64 5.33 8.31 -2.45
CA VAL A 64 3.87 8.46 -2.32
C VAL A 64 3.37 7.96 -0.98
N ALA A 65 3.85 6.80 -0.51
CA ALA A 65 3.48 6.24 0.78
C ALA A 65 3.95 7.14 1.94
N SER A 66 5.19 7.65 1.87
CA SER A 66 5.73 8.56 2.88
C SER A 66 4.97 9.88 2.91
N LEU A 67 4.67 10.46 1.74
CA LEU A 67 3.86 11.67 1.64
C LEU A 67 2.46 11.46 2.23
N SER A 68 1.84 10.32 1.94
CA SER A 68 0.51 9.98 2.44
C SER A 68 0.51 9.82 3.97
N LEU A 69 1.54 9.20 4.54
CA LEU A 69 1.72 9.13 6.00
C LEU A 69 1.97 10.50 6.61
N LEU A 70 2.80 11.34 6.00
CA LEU A 70 3.04 12.70 6.48
C LEU A 70 1.77 13.55 6.48
N LEU A 71 0.95 13.44 5.43
CA LEU A 71 -0.36 14.11 5.36
C LEU A 71 -1.34 13.55 6.41
N PHE A 72 -1.26 12.25 6.70
CA PHE A 72 -2.05 11.61 7.75
C PHE A 72 -1.69 12.11 9.16
N PHE A 73 -0.40 12.28 9.46
CA PHE A 73 0.06 12.67 10.79
C PHE A 73 0.10 14.19 11.06
N ASN A 74 0.28 15.05 10.04
CA ASN A 74 0.32 16.51 10.20
C ASN A 74 -1.08 17.17 10.17
N GLY A 75 -2.02 16.57 10.89
CA GLY A 75 -3.48 16.60 10.69
C GLY A 75 -4.28 17.92 10.75
N ASP A 76 -3.72 19.11 10.52
CA ASP A 76 -4.54 20.32 10.32
C ASP A 76 -5.34 20.29 9.00
N LEU A 77 -4.78 19.66 7.96
CA LEU A 77 -5.49 19.42 6.69
C LEU A 77 -6.63 18.40 6.83
N ILE A 78 -6.48 17.39 7.68
CA ILE A 78 -7.52 16.38 7.91
C ILE A 78 -8.65 16.98 8.74
N ASN A 79 -8.35 17.72 9.80
CA ASN A 79 -9.37 18.42 10.60
C ASN A 79 -10.19 19.42 9.77
N THR A 80 -9.58 20.06 8.77
CA THR A 80 -10.28 20.99 7.86
C THR A 80 -11.03 20.25 6.72
N ALA A 81 -10.55 19.07 6.31
CA ALA A 81 -11.19 18.20 5.32
C ALA A 81 -12.33 17.32 5.89
N LEU A 82 -12.58 17.36 7.21
CA LEU A 82 -13.75 16.76 7.88
C LEU A 82 -15.09 17.41 7.48
N ASN A 83 -15.12 18.26 6.45
CA ASN A 83 -16.32 18.48 5.66
C ASN A 83 -16.70 17.13 5.02
N THR A 84 -17.79 16.55 5.51
CA THR A 84 -18.07 15.11 5.64
C THR A 84 -17.94 14.22 4.39
N SER A 85 -17.81 14.79 3.19
CA SER A 85 -17.77 14.04 1.93
C SER A 85 -16.39 13.53 1.53
N ILE A 86 -15.29 14.07 2.08
CA ILE A 86 -13.92 13.75 1.62
C ILE A 86 -13.25 12.67 2.48
N VAL A 87 -13.79 12.39 3.66
CA VAL A 87 -13.26 11.40 4.62
C VAL A 87 -13.05 10.00 4.01
N PRO A 88 -14.00 9.44 3.21
CA PRO A 88 -13.81 8.12 2.61
C PRO A 88 -12.67 8.09 1.58
N VAL A 89 -12.41 9.21 0.90
CA VAL A 89 -11.34 9.31 -0.09
C VAL A 89 -9.97 9.18 0.58
N PHE A 90 -9.75 9.93 1.66
CA PHE A 90 -8.49 9.90 2.41
C PHE A 90 -8.32 8.63 3.25
N SER A 91 -9.42 8.06 3.76
CA SER A 91 -9.36 6.93 4.69
C SER A 91 -9.42 5.57 4.01
N ILE A 92 -9.96 5.48 2.79
CA ILE A 92 -10.19 4.22 2.07
C ILE A 92 -9.53 4.27 0.69
N ILE A 93 -9.92 5.22 -0.16
CA ILE A 93 -9.52 5.18 -1.57
C ILE A 93 -8.02 5.40 -1.75
N ILE A 94 -7.44 6.42 -1.09
CA ILE A 94 -6.01 6.71 -1.20
C ILE A 94 -5.16 5.54 -0.66
N PRO A 95 -5.36 5.05 0.58
CA PRO A 95 -4.60 3.91 1.09
C PRO A 95 -4.75 2.65 0.24
N LEU A 96 -5.97 2.35 -0.24
CA LEU A 96 -6.22 1.20 -1.10
C LEU A 96 -5.53 1.34 -2.46
N GLY A 97 -5.49 2.54 -3.04
CA GLY A 97 -4.76 2.83 -4.27
C GLY A 97 -3.26 2.63 -4.11
N ILE A 98 -2.68 3.09 -3.00
CA ILE A 98 -1.27 2.86 -2.66
C ILE A 98 -1.00 1.35 -2.50
N ALA A 99 -1.87 0.64 -1.81
CA ALA A 99 -1.74 -0.80 -1.62
C ALA A 99 -1.90 -1.58 -2.93
N GLY A 100 -2.78 -1.14 -3.83
CA GLY A 100 -2.93 -1.68 -5.18
C GLY A 100 -1.68 -1.47 -6.03
N TYR A 101 -1.07 -0.28 -5.95
CA TYR A 101 0.18 0.01 -6.65
C TYR A 101 1.33 -0.86 -6.15
N PHE A 102 1.44 -1.07 -4.83
CA PHE A 102 2.42 -2.00 -4.28
C PHE A 102 2.19 -3.44 -4.79
N THR A 103 0.94 -3.89 -4.80
CA THR A 103 0.57 -5.20 -5.33
C THR A 103 1.00 -5.37 -6.79
N TYR A 104 0.82 -4.34 -7.62
CA TYR A 104 1.33 -4.33 -8.99
C TYR A 104 2.86 -4.49 -9.06
N ILE A 105 3.62 -3.79 -8.21
CA ILE A 105 5.08 -3.95 -8.15
C ILE A 105 5.46 -5.39 -7.82
N ILE A 106 4.80 -6.00 -6.84
CA ILE A 106 5.06 -7.39 -6.45
C ILE A 106 4.75 -8.37 -7.59
N VAL A 107 3.66 -8.16 -8.33
CA VAL A 107 3.30 -8.98 -9.51
C VAL A 107 4.36 -8.86 -10.61
N GLU A 108 4.79 -7.63 -10.93
CA GLU A 108 5.80 -7.39 -11.95
C GLU A 108 7.16 -7.99 -11.57
N LEU A 109 7.48 -7.96 -10.28
CA LEU A 109 8.67 -8.57 -9.71
C LEU A 109 8.63 -10.10 -9.77
N GLU A 110 7.48 -10.71 -9.47
CA GLU A 110 7.31 -12.17 -9.56
C GLU A 110 7.50 -12.67 -10.99
N LYS A 111 6.91 -11.97 -11.98
CA LYS A 111 7.02 -12.31 -13.41
C LYS A 111 8.44 -12.24 -13.99
N ARG A 112 9.35 -11.51 -13.34
CA ARG A 112 10.73 -11.28 -13.82
C ARG A 112 11.78 -12.11 -13.09
N VAL A 113 11.43 -12.67 -11.93
CA VAL A 113 12.34 -13.46 -11.08
C VAL A 113 12.08 -14.98 -11.25
N LEU A 114 11.06 -15.36 -12.03
CA LEU A 114 10.77 -16.71 -12.52
C LEU A 114 10.87 -16.74 -14.04
#